data_AF-A0A7S4JKM6-F1
#
_entry.id   AF-A0A7S4JKM6-F1
#
_cell.length_a   1.000
_cell.length_b   1.000
_cell.length_c   1.000
_cell.angle_alpha   90.00
_cell.angle_beta   90.00
_cell.angle_gamma   90.00
#
_symmetry.space_group_name_H-M   'P 1'
#
loop_
_entity.id
_entity.type
_entity.pdbx_description
1 polymer ?
#
loop_
_entity_poly.entity_id
_entity_poly.type
_entity_poly.pdbx_seq_one_letter_code
_entity_poly.pdbx_strand_id
1 'polypeptide(L)'
;MADDDTEPPLGLMDQFAQFMEQQDVESRFNRFVEAHASEIAQIAQGLDGEQSHDWWPLYQLYQAEFDNVLEEFIASVNTTKEEFMEAAQNAQGLQEFYLQIFLYHSQYEMFVSLMSEEARKQAEALE
;
A
#
# COMPACT_ATOMS: atom_id res chain seq x y z
N MET A 1 40.25 -20.61 -13.65
CA MET A 1 38.79 -20.74 -13.63
C MET A 1 38.33 -19.68 -12.65
N ALA A 2 37.84 -18.56 -13.19
CA ALA A 2 37.14 -17.57 -12.39
C ALA A 2 35.67 -17.86 -12.67
N ASP A 3 35.04 -18.59 -11.75
CA ASP A 3 33.59 -18.63 -11.65
C ASP A 3 33.18 -17.25 -11.13
N ASP A 4 33.01 -16.31 -12.07
CA ASP A 4 32.30 -15.06 -11.84
C ASP A 4 30.81 -15.42 -11.82
N ASP A 5 30.39 -16.14 -10.78
CA ASP A 5 28.99 -16.48 -10.46
C ASP A 5 28.31 -15.24 -9.85
N THR A 6 28.50 -14.09 -10.51
CA THR A 6 27.85 -12.85 -10.12
C THR A 6 26.47 -12.92 -10.74
N GLU A 7 25.48 -13.41 -9.96
CA GLU A 7 24.07 -13.33 -10.33
C GLU A 7 23.81 -11.94 -10.95
N PRO A 8 23.16 -11.86 -12.12
CA PRO A 8 22.90 -10.57 -12.74
C PRO A 8 22.15 -9.70 -11.73
N PRO A 9 22.48 -8.40 -11.65
CA PRO A 9 21.80 -7.51 -10.72
C PRO A 9 20.29 -7.60 -10.97
N LEU A 10 19.54 -7.85 -9.89
CA LEU A 10 18.09 -7.96 -9.91
C LEU A 10 17.47 -6.77 -10.64
N GLY A 11 16.45 -7.02 -11.47
CA GLY A 11 15.73 -5.96 -12.16
C GLY A 11 15.11 -4.99 -11.16
N LEU A 12 14.82 -3.76 -11.58
CA LEU A 12 14.22 -2.74 -10.71
C LEU A 12 12.93 -3.23 -10.04
N MET A 13 12.14 -4.03 -10.76
CA MET A 13 10.89 -4.61 -10.25
C MET A 13 11.11 -5.81 -9.32
N ASP A 14 12.19 -6.58 -9.49
CA ASP A 14 12.59 -7.59 -8.50
C ASP A 14 13.00 -6.93 -7.18
N GLN A 15 13.75 -5.82 -7.27
CA GLN A 15 14.12 -5.03 -6.10
C GLN A 15 12.88 -4.42 -5.42
N PHE A 16 11.88 -4.00 -6.20
CA PHE A 16 10.60 -3.53 -5.66
C PHE A 16 9.84 -4.64 -4.93
N ALA A 17 9.70 -5.83 -5.53
CA ALA A 17 9.07 -6.98 -4.88
C ALA A 17 9.77 -7.32 -3.55
N GLN A 18 11.11 -7.40 -3.56
CA GLN A 18 11.88 -7.64 -2.34
C GLN A 18 11.71 -6.52 -1.31
N PHE A 19 11.66 -5.26 -1.73
CA PHE A 19 11.43 -4.13 -0.84
C PHE A 19 10.05 -4.23 -0.17
N MET A 20 9.00 -4.55 -0.92
CA MET A 20 7.64 -4.73 -0.41
C MET A 20 7.58 -5.82 0.67
N GLU A 21 8.29 -6.94 0.47
CA GLU A 21 8.41 -8.02 1.44
C GLU A 21 9.26 -7.61 2.66
N GLN A 22 10.43 -7.01 2.45
CA GLN A 22 11.36 -6.65 3.53
C GLN A 22 10.83 -5.54 4.44
N GLN A 23 10.14 -4.56 3.86
CA GLN A 23 9.54 -3.46 4.60
C GLN A 23 8.15 -3.79 5.17
N ASP A 24 7.66 -5.01 4.91
CA ASP A 24 6.37 -5.50 5.41
C ASP A 24 5.24 -4.49 5.10
N VAL A 25 5.23 -4.00 3.85
CA VAL A 25 4.41 -2.85 3.43
C VAL A 25 2.91 -3.13 3.65
N GLU A 26 2.47 -4.36 3.41
CA GLU A 26 1.09 -4.79 3.69
C GLU A 26 0.71 -4.57 5.15
N SER A 27 1.58 -4.95 6.11
CA SER A 27 1.34 -4.69 7.53
C SER A 27 1.34 -3.21 7.88
N ARG A 28 2.10 -2.36 7.17
CA ARG A 28 2.04 -0.90 7.41
C ARG A 28 0.65 -0.36 7.09
N PHE A 29 0.08 -0.76 5.95
CA PHE A 29 -1.28 -0.37 5.57
C PHE A 29 -2.32 -0.97 6.50
N ASN A 30 -2.17 -2.25 6.90
CA ASN A 30 -3.07 -2.88 7.87
C ASN A 30 -3.06 -2.14 9.20
N ARG A 31 -1.88 -1.78 9.74
CA ARG A 31 -1.78 -1.01 10.99
C ARG A 31 -2.42 0.37 10.89
N PHE A 32 -2.28 1.04 9.73
CA PHE A 32 -2.98 2.30 9.50
C PHE A 32 -4.49 2.08 9.59
N VAL A 33 -5.00 1.06 8.90
CA VAL A 33 -6.44 0.73 8.91
C VAL A 33 -6.90 0.40 10.33
N GLU A 34 -6.19 -0.46 11.06
CA GLU A 34 -6.51 -0.80 12.44
C GLU A 34 -6.55 0.43 13.36
N ALA A 35 -5.60 1.36 13.20
CA ALA A 35 -5.50 2.56 14.04
C ALA A 35 -6.64 3.57 13.76
N HIS A 36 -7.08 3.68 12.51
CA HIS A 36 -7.98 4.74 12.06
C HIS A 36 -9.42 4.25 11.75
N ALA A 37 -9.66 2.94 11.69
CA ALA A 37 -10.98 2.38 11.36
C ALA A 37 -12.08 2.80 12.34
N SER A 38 -11.75 2.90 13.64
CA SER A 38 -12.69 3.38 14.66
C SER A 38 -13.17 4.82 14.45
N GLU A 39 -12.41 5.65 13.74
CA GLU A 39 -12.81 7.02 13.38
C GLU A 39 -13.92 6.99 12.31
N ILE A 40 -13.83 6.07 11.35
CA ILE A 40 -14.90 5.85 10.37
C ILE A 40 -16.17 5.35 11.03
N ALA A 41 -16.08 4.43 12.00
CA ALA A 41 -17.25 3.97 12.75
C ALA A 41 -17.97 5.13 13.45
N GLN A 42 -17.23 6.06 14.06
CA GLN A 42 -17.78 7.23 14.73
C GLN A 42 -18.40 8.23 13.75
N ILE A 43 -17.79 8.43 12.58
CA ILE A 43 -18.32 9.30 11.52
C ILE A 43 -19.59 8.67 10.91
N ALA A 44 -19.60 7.36 10.69
CA ALA A 44 -20.72 6.63 10.09
C ALA A 44 -21.92 6.47 11.03
N GLN A 45 -21.74 6.52 12.36
CA GLN A 45 -22.87 6.47 13.31
C GLN A 45 -23.86 7.63 13.19
N GLY A 46 -23.53 8.69 12.44
CA GLY A 46 -24.44 9.80 12.13
C GLY A 46 -24.97 9.84 10.68
N LEU A 47 -24.48 8.98 9.79
CA LEU A 47 -24.74 9.04 8.35
C LEU A 47 -25.08 7.63 7.85
N ASP A 48 -26.22 7.51 7.16
CA ASP A 48 -26.86 6.27 6.70
C ASP A 48 -26.03 5.56 5.59
N GLY A 49 -24.77 5.22 5.87
CA GLY A 49 -23.85 4.57 4.93
C GLY A 49 -23.36 5.45 3.77
N GLU A 50 -23.69 6.75 3.76
CA GLU A 50 -23.20 7.68 2.74
C GLU A 50 -21.71 8.00 3.00
N GLN A 51 -20.86 7.79 1.98
CA GLN A 51 -19.44 8.15 2.00
C GLN A 51 -19.31 9.63 2.37
N SER A 52 -18.98 9.92 3.63
CA SER A 52 -18.91 11.30 4.09
C SER A 52 -17.69 11.98 3.49
N HIS A 53 -17.80 13.26 3.16
CA HIS A 53 -16.63 14.10 2.86
C HIS A 53 -15.59 14.07 4.01
N ASP A 54 -16.01 13.70 5.21
CA ASP A 54 -15.13 13.50 6.38
C ASP A 54 -14.18 12.30 6.24
N TRP A 55 -14.37 11.42 5.26
CA TRP A 55 -13.42 10.33 4.97
C TRP A 55 -12.24 10.80 4.12
N TRP A 56 -12.40 11.94 3.43
CA TRP A 56 -11.37 12.47 2.54
C TRP A 56 -10.06 12.80 3.27
N PRO A 57 -10.05 13.44 4.45
CA PRO A 57 -8.81 13.68 5.19
C PRO A 57 -8.08 12.38 5.58
N LEU A 58 -8.82 11.33 5.99
CA LEU A 58 -8.24 10.03 6.32
C LEU A 58 -7.67 9.35 5.06
N TYR A 59 -8.37 9.45 3.95
CA TYR A 59 -7.86 8.96 2.67
C TYR A 59 -6.60 9.71 2.22
N GLN A 60 -6.51 11.02 2.44
CA GLN A 60 -5.30 11.79 2.13
C GLN A 60 -4.10 11.33 2.98
N LEU A 61 -4.32 11.01 4.26
CA LEU A 61 -3.29 10.42 5.12
C LEU A 61 -2.87 9.03 4.62
N TYR A 62 -3.84 8.22 4.18
CA TYR A 62 -3.58 6.91 3.59
C TYR A 62 -2.77 6.98 2.29
N GLN A 63 -3.10 7.94 1.41
CA GLN A 63 -2.34 8.23 0.20
C GLN A 63 -0.93 8.73 0.52
N ALA A 64 -0.76 9.52 1.58
CA ALA A 64 0.57 9.94 2.02
C ALA A 64 1.44 8.74 2.43
N GLU A 65 0.87 7.70 3.06
CA GLU A 65 1.61 6.46 3.33
C GLU A 65 2.03 5.75 2.04
N PHE A 66 1.16 5.73 1.03
CA PHE A 66 1.50 5.19 -0.28
C PHE A 66 2.64 5.96 -0.96
N ASP A 67 2.57 7.29 -0.99
CA ASP A 67 3.64 8.12 -1.53
C ASP A 67 4.94 7.95 -0.75
N ASN A 68 4.88 7.88 0.59
CA ASN A 68 6.05 7.64 1.44
C ASN A 68 6.73 6.32 1.08
N VAL A 69 5.98 5.21 0.97
CA VAL A 69 6.54 3.91 0.60
C VAL A 69 7.21 3.95 -0.78
N LEU A 70 6.58 4.63 -1.74
CA LEU A 70 7.16 4.81 -3.08
C LEU A 70 8.45 5.65 -3.04
N GLU A 71 8.46 6.74 -2.29
CA GLU A 71 9.64 7.59 -2.13
C GLU A 71 10.79 6.87 -1.40
N GLU A 72 10.48 6.09 -0.36
CA GLU A 72 11.44 5.24 0.34
C GLU A 72 12.08 4.22 -0.60
N PHE A 73 11.28 3.55 -1.43
CA PHE A 73 11.78 2.63 -2.43
C PHE A 73 12.70 3.34 -3.42
N ILE A 74 12.24 4.44 -4.02
CA ILE A 74 12.97 5.20 -5.04
C ILE A 74 14.31 5.70 -4.50
N ALA A 75 14.32 6.20 -3.26
CA ALA A 75 15.53 6.61 -2.58
C ALA A 75 16.47 5.43 -2.30
N SER A 76 15.93 4.26 -1.91
CA SER A 76 16.73 3.08 -1.58
C SER A 76 17.52 2.51 -2.78
N VAL A 77 16.92 2.54 -3.97
CA VAL A 77 17.55 2.02 -5.21
C VAL A 77 18.11 3.14 -6.09
N ASN A 78 18.08 4.39 -5.60
CA ASN A 78 18.60 5.58 -6.26
C ASN A 78 18.09 5.73 -7.71
N THR A 79 16.78 5.60 -7.89
CA THR A 79 16.09 5.74 -9.18
C THR A 79 15.17 6.97 -9.17
N THR A 80 14.33 7.12 -10.18
CA THR A 80 13.30 8.16 -10.27
C THR A 80 11.90 7.56 -10.39
N LYS A 81 10.86 8.36 -10.09
CA LYS A 81 9.44 7.95 -10.28
C LYS A 81 9.18 7.54 -11.74
N GLU A 82 9.79 8.23 -12.70
CA GLU A 82 9.63 7.94 -14.14
C GLU A 82 10.22 6.59 -14.52
N GLU A 83 11.46 6.31 -14.11
CA GLU A 83 12.11 5.02 -14.35
C GLU A 83 11.37 3.86 -13.66
N PHE A 84 10.88 4.08 -12.43
CA PHE A 84 10.02 3.11 -11.76
C PHE A 84 8.75 2.83 -12.56
N MET A 85 8.07 3.87 -13.05
CA MET A 85 6.85 3.72 -13.85
C MET A 85 7.10 3.02 -15.18
N GLU A 86 8.24 3.26 -15.83
CA GLU A 86 8.62 2.56 -17.05
C GLU A 86 8.89 1.07 -16.77
N ALA A 87 9.60 0.75 -15.69
CA ALA A 87 9.83 -0.62 -15.27
C ALA A 87 8.53 -1.34 -14.85
N ALA A 88 7.63 -0.62 -14.17
CA ALA A 88 6.33 -1.13 -13.74
C ALA A 88 5.42 -1.51 -14.92
N GLN A 89 5.47 -0.76 -16.03
CA GLN A 89 4.73 -1.09 -17.25
C GLN A 89 5.18 -2.41 -17.91
N ASN A 90 6.41 -2.84 -17.63
CA ASN A 90 7.00 -4.06 -18.18
C ASN A 90 7.08 -5.19 -17.14
N ALA A 91 6.57 -4.98 -15.92
CA ALA A 91 6.56 -5.98 -14.85
C ALA A 91 5.73 -7.20 -15.24
N GLN A 92 6.22 -8.40 -14.92
CA GLN A 92 5.52 -9.66 -15.18
C GLN A 92 5.71 -10.65 -14.03
N GLY A 93 4.76 -11.58 -13.87
CA GLY A 93 4.85 -12.64 -12.86
C GLY A 93 4.78 -12.10 -11.43
N LEU A 94 5.76 -12.45 -10.59
CA LEU A 94 5.75 -12.08 -9.17
C LEU A 94 5.85 -10.55 -8.97
N GLN A 95 6.58 -9.86 -9.84
CA GLN A 95 6.70 -8.40 -9.83
C GLN A 95 5.36 -7.71 -10.10
N GLU A 96 4.63 -8.21 -11.08
CA GLU A 96 3.29 -7.72 -11.42
C GLU A 96 2.33 -7.92 -10.24
N PHE A 97 2.43 -9.05 -9.54
CA PHE A 97 1.63 -9.33 -8.35
C PHE A 97 1.86 -8.30 -7.24
N TYR A 98 3.11 -8.02 -6.85
CA TYR A 98 3.41 -7.01 -5.82
C TYR A 98 3.05 -5.60 -6.27
N LEU A 99 3.24 -5.27 -7.55
CA LEU A 99 2.82 -4.01 -8.12
C LEU A 99 1.29 -3.85 -8.06
N GLN A 100 0.53 -4.91 -8.36
CA GLN A 100 -0.92 -4.89 -8.25
C GLN A 100 -1.39 -4.72 -6.81
N ILE A 101 -0.76 -5.38 -5.83
CA ILE A 101 -1.06 -5.17 -4.40
C ILE A 101 -0.80 -3.71 -4.03
N PHE A 102 0.34 -3.16 -4.44
CA PHE A 102 0.66 -1.78 -4.14
C PHE A 102 -0.36 -0.82 -4.75
N LEU A 103 -0.65 -0.95 -6.05
CA LEU A 103 -1.65 -0.14 -6.75
C LEU A 103 -3.08 -0.36 -6.25
N TYR A 104 -3.36 -1.48 -5.62
CA TYR A 104 -4.65 -1.74 -5.00
C TYR A 104 -4.85 -0.85 -3.76
N HIS A 105 -3.80 -0.62 -2.98
CA HIS A 105 -3.83 0.33 -1.86
C HIS A 105 -3.94 1.79 -2.30
N SER A 106 -3.64 2.15 -3.55
CA SER A 106 -3.85 3.52 -4.02
C SER A 106 -5.31 3.84 -4.38
N GLN A 107 -6.20 2.85 -4.39
CA GLN A 107 -7.60 3.03 -4.79
C GLN A 107 -8.49 3.43 -3.62
N TYR A 108 -9.28 4.49 -3.79
CA TYR A 108 -10.23 4.97 -2.79
C TYR A 108 -11.25 3.90 -2.38
N GLU A 109 -11.77 3.13 -3.35
CA GLU A 109 -12.70 2.04 -3.08
C GLU A 109 -12.09 0.98 -2.15
N MET A 110 -10.80 0.70 -2.30
CA MET A 110 -10.13 -0.25 -1.42
C MET A 110 -9.94 0.31 -0.01
N PHE A 111 -9.52 1.56 0.10
CA PHE A 111 -9.45 2.26 1.38
C PHE A 111 -10.79 2.18 2.14
N VAL A 112 -11.90 2.50 1.46
CA VAL A 112 -13.24 2.42 2.05
C VAL A 112 -13.57 1.01 2.51
N SER A 113 -13.29 0.00 1.68
CA SER A 113 -13.56 -1.41 1.98
C SER A 113 -12.80 -1.88 3.23
N LEU A 114 -11.48 -1.63 3.27
CA LEU A 114 -10.62 -2.01 4.40
C LEU A 114 -11.07 -1.35 5.70
N MET A 115 -11.26 -0.04 5.67
CA MET A 115 -11.63 0.71 6.87
C MET A 115 -13.00 0.32 7.39
N SER A 116 -13.97 0.09 6.49
CA SER A 116 -15.32 -0.34 6.89
C SER A 116 -15.34 -1.75 7.46
N GLU A 117 -14.58 -2.68 6.85
CA GLU A 117 -14.46 -4.04 7.37
C GLU A 117 -13.81 -4.05 8.75
N GLU A 118 -12.71 -3.34 8.92
CA GLU A 118 -11.99 -3.27 10.19
C GLU A 118 -12.81 -2.57 11.27
N ALA A 119 -13.52 -1.49 10.92
CA ALA A 119 -14.44 -0.81 11.82
C ALA A 119 -15.53 -1.75 12.34
N ARG A 120 -16.08 -2.60 11.45
CA ARG A 120 -17.07 -3.62 11.83
C ARG A 120 -16.46 -4.66 12.77
N LYS A 121 -15.27 -5.19 12.46
CA LYS A 121 -14.57 -6.16 13.33
C LYS A 121 -14.32 -5.59 14.73
N GLN A 122 -13.89 -4.34 14.82
CA GLN A 122 -13.64 -3.66 16.09
C GLN A 122 -14.93 -3.44 16.89
N ALA A 123 -16.04 -3.13 16.22
CA ALA A 123 -17.35 -3.03 16.87
C ALA A 123 -17.83 -4.38 17.43
N GLU A 124 -17.72 -5.46 16.64
CA GLU A 124 -18.10 -6.82 17.06
C GLU A 124 -17.23 -7.35 18.23
N ALA A 125 -15.96 -6.92 18.33
CA ALA A 125 -15.06 -7.32 19.40
C ALA A 125 -15.33 -6.63 20.75
N LEU A 126 -16.14 -5.57 20.77
CA LEU A 126 -16.51 -4.80 21.97
C LEU A 126 -17.85 -5.23 22.59
N GLU A 127 -18.59 -6.13 21.93
CA GLU A 127 -19.85 -6.76 22.41
C GLU A 127 -19.60 -8.06 23.20
#